data_AF-A0A6P8ZRD8-F1
#
_entry.id   AF-A0A6P8ZRD8-F1
#
_cell.length_a   1.000
_cell.length_b   1.000
_cell.length_c   1.000
_cell.angle_alpha   90.00
_cell.angle_beta   90.00
_cell.angle_gamma   90.00
#
_symmetry.space_group_name_H-M   'P 1'
#
loop_
_entity.id
_entity.type
_entity.pdbx_description
1 polymer ?
#
loop_
_entity_poly.entity_id
_entity_poly.type
_entity_poly.pdbx_seq_one_letter_code
_entity_poly.pdbx_strand_id
1 'polypeptide(L)'
;MDRVLRSTECPFTWETPLLPVKDLERYLSVIDDKDSLCMVWNEVMIKTRLAAAFCLEKRVRSEAVSRRYIVEAYLRIVPALWGPREDGDLVQDYGLALRHLVDATWAHICRDFHGGDPAAMRHLDAFLRRDMVHFDTLCGHFKSALVAIRADMAGYPENISAARQAIEMNPNEGQWHTILAKVMVNSRQTLKHDGVRWLHSTQEEKTAAETGHKLARNPESYLTLARVNEDLGYYSKAVELLREGIAAYPHNVYLLWRGADIVRALPKPHRNRALAVRWYERALDLEGDCLMLHQRLGSLHLERNDKAAAATHMKRFACHMNMSFPSIVGSDLKEDEFYELISKGVDKFIKSEVPHYYR
;
A
#
# COMPACT_ATOMS: atom_id res chain seq x y z
N MET A 1 -7.13 21.39 25.92
CA MET A 1 -7.42 20.33 24.94
C MET A 1 -6.57 20.48 23.68
N ASP A 2 -6.70 21.58 22.94
CA ASP A 2 -6.08 21.72 21.60
C ASP A 2 -4.56 21.57 21.58
N ARG A 3 -3.86 22.11 22.57
CA ARG A 3 -2.40 21.93 22.69
C ARG A 3 -2.01 20.45 22.88
N VAL A 4 -2.79 19.71 23.66
CA VAL A 4 -2.57 18.27 23.90
C VAL A 4 -2.85 17.47 22.63
N LEU A 5 -3.96 17.73 21.95
CA LEU A 5 -4.29 17.05 20.69
C LEU A 5 -3.31 17.36 19.55
N ARG A 6 -2.64 18.51 19.59
CA ARG A 6 -1.57 18.82 18.62
C ARG A 6 -0.30 17.99 18.87
N SER A 7 -0.04 17.55 20.09
CA SER A 7 1.16 16.75 20.44
C SER A 7 0.96 15.23 20.33
N THR A 8 -0.17 14.79 19.76
CA THR A 8 -0.49 13.36 19.61
C THR A 8 -0.30 12.84 18.18
N GLU A 9 0.30 13.63 17.28
CA GLU A 9 0.69 13.27 15.91
C GLU A 9 -0.23 12.29 15.13
N CYS A 10 -1.02 12.83 14.18
CA CYS A 10 -1.95 12.07 13.33
C CYS A 10 -2.15 12.79 11.97
N PRO A 11 -2.96 12.26 11.03
CA PRO A 11 -3.12 12.87 9.71
C PRO A 11 -3.58 14.34 9.77
N PHE A 12 -4.32 14.71 10.81
CA PHE A 12 -4.79 16.08 11.03
C PHE A 12 -3.70 17.05 11.54
N THR A 13 -2.67 16.55 12.20
CA THR A 13 -1.56 17.38 12.69
C THR A 13 -0.36 17.35 11.75
N TRP A 14 -0.34 16.42 10.79
CA TRP A 14 0.74 16.29 9.81
C TRP A 14 0.67 17.25 8.64
N GLU A 15 -0.36 18.11 8.58
CA GLU A 15 -0.63 19.01 7.45
C GLU A 15 -0.72 18.25 6.10
N THR A 16 -0.97 16.94 6.16
CA THR A 16 -1.03 16.07 4.99
C THR A 16 -2.40 16.22 4.35
N PRO A 17 -2.49 16.58 3.05
CA PRO A 17 -3.77 16.62 2.36
C PRO A 17 -4.47 15.27 2.45
N LEU A 18 -5.73 15.28 2.89
CA LEU A 18 -6.56 14.10 2.80
C LEU A 18 -7.00 13.94 1.34
N LEU A 19 -6.85 12.72 0.83
CA LEU A 19 -7.40 12.38 -0.48
C LEU A 19 -8.94 12.47 -0.43
N PRO A 20 -9.59 12.80 -1.55
CA PRO A 20 -11.05 12.74 -1.64
C PRO A 20 -11.56 11.36 -1.20
N VAL A 21 -12.68 11.33 -0.46
CA VAL A 21 -13.30 10.10 0.06
C VAL A 21 -13.45 9.04 -1.04
N LYS A 22 -13.96 9.43 -2.21
CA LYS A 22 -14.14 8.53 -3.38
C LYS A 22 -12.85 7.82 -3.81
N ASP A 23 -11.70 8.48 -3.67
CA ASP A 23 -10.42 7.92 -4.09
C ASP A 23 -9.93 6.93 -3.03
N LEU A 24 -10.14 7.26 -1.75
CA LEU A 24 -9.85 6.37 -0.63
C LEU A 24 -10.76 5.13 -0.59
N GLU A 25 -12.06 5.28 -0.86
CA GLU A 25 -13.02 4.16 -0.94
C GLU A 25 -12.64 3.20 -2.08
N ARG A 26 -12.14 3.74 -3.20
CA ARG A 26 -11.60 2.93 -4.29
C ARG A 26 -10.32 2.20 -3.91
N TYR A 27 -9.44 2.81 -3.11
CA TYR A 27 -8.31 2.08 -2.54
C TYR A 27 -8.77 0.97 -1.62
N LEU A 28 -9.77 1.23 -0.79
CA LEU A 28 -10.34 0.19 0.06
C LEU A 28 -11.02 -0.91 -0.73
N SER A 29 -11.76 -0.63 -1.80
CA SER A 29 -12.40 -1.71 -2.57
C SER A 29 -11.37 -2.65 -3.18
N VAL A 30 -10.16 -2.15 -3.48
CA VAL A 30 -9.03 -2.98 -3.92
C VAL A 30 -8.41 -3.78 -2.76
N ILE A 31 -8.62 -3.38 -1.51
CA ILE A 31 -8.04 -4.01 -0.29
C ILE A 31 -9.04 -4.95 0.41
N ASP A 32 -10.30 -4.55 0.50
CA ASP A 32 -11.42 -5.28 1.10
C ASP A 32 -11.88 -6.44 0.21
N ASP A 33 -11.51 -6.43 -1.06
CA ASP A 33 -11.52 -7.64 -1.87
C ASP A 33 -10.54 -8.61 -1.19
N LYS A 34 -11.11 -9.65 -0.55
CA LYS A 34 -10.45 -10.49 0.48
C LYS A 34 -9.17 -11.20 0.00
N ASP A 35 -8.87 -11.07 -1.28
CA ASP A 35 -7.73 -11.65 -1.98
C ASP A 35 -6.63 -10.62 -2.30
N SER A 36 -6.75 -9.39 -1.79
CA SER A 36 -5.74 -8.36 -1.95
C SER A 36 -4.56 -8.62 -1.01
N LEU A 37 -3.39 -8.83 -1.60
CA LEU A 37 -2.09 -9.01 -0.93
C LEU A 37 -1.58 -7.73 -0.23
N CYS A 38 -2.49 -6.92 0.32
CA CYS A 38 -2.15 -5.68 0.97
C CYS A 38 -1.62 -5.97 2.37
N MET A 39 -0.48 -5.38 2.70
CA MET A 39 0.07 -5.41 4.05
C MET A 39 -0.96 -4.81 5.03
N VAL A 40 -1.20 -5.49 6.15
CA VAL A 40 -2.12 -5.04 7.23
C VAL A 40 -1.93 -3.56 7.58
N TRP A 41 -0.69 -3.09 7.50
CA TRP A 41 -0.28 -1.74 7.86
C TRP A 41 -0.86 -0.70 6.90
N ASN A 42 -0.90 -1.01 5.60
CA ASN A 42 -1.51 -0.15 4.59
C ASN A 42 -3.01 -0.04 4.77
N GLU A 43 -3.68 -1.16 5.08
CA GLU A 43 -5.12 -1.16 5.36
C GLU A 43 -5.45 -0.24 6.55
N VAL A 44 -4.69 -0.36 7.64
CA VAL A 44 -4.84 0.50 8.82
C VAL A 44 -4.65 1.97 8.48
N MET A 45 -3.59 2.32 7.74
CA MET A 45 -3.34 3.70 7.31
C MET A 45 -4.48 4.25 6.44
N ILE A 46 -4.99 3.46 5.49
CA ILE A 46 -6.08 3.86 4.60
C ILE A 46 -7.39 4.05 5.37
N LYS A 47 -7.75 3.10 6.26
CA LYS A 47 -8.94 3.20 7.11
C LYS A 47 -8.88 4.41 8.03
N THR A 48 -7.70 4.70 8.57
CA THR A 48 -7.47 5.91 9.39
C THR A 48 -7.69 7.19 8.57
N ARG A 49 -7.18 7.25 7.32
CA ARG A 49 -7.43 8.40 6.42
C ARG A 49 -8.90 8.55 6.05
N LEU A 50 -9.61 7.46 5.82
CA LEU A 50 -11.04 7.48 5.54
C LEU A 50 -11.83 8.01 6.72
N ALA A 51 -11.54 7.48 7.92
CA ALA A 51 -12.16 7.97 9.13
C ALA A 51 -11.97 9.49 9.29
N ALA A 52 -10.76 9.97 9.02
CA ALA A 52 -10.43 11.38 9.05
C ALA A 52 -11.18 12.19 7.96
N ALA A 53 -11.19 11.70 6.72
CA ALA A 53 -11.82 12.38 5.58
C ALA A 53 -13.32 12.54 5.79
N PHE A 54 -14.01 11.47 6.23
CA PHE A 54 -15.43 11.53 6.57
C PHE A 54 -15.72 12.52 7.71
N CYS A 55 -14.85 12.58 8.73
CA CYS A 55 -15.02 13.53 9.82
C CYS A 55 -15.01 14.98 9.30
N LEU A 56 -14.09 15.31 8.39
CA LEU A 56 -13.98 16.64 7.81
C LEU A 56 -15.14 17.02 6.89
N GLU A 57 -15.84 16.07 6.26
CA GLU A 57 -16.98 16.37 5.38
C GLU A 57 -18.20 16.93 6.13
N LYS A 58 -18.25 16.83 7.48
CA LYS A 58 -19.32 17.38 8.35
C LYS A 58 -20.76 17.03 7.92
N ARG A 59 -20.97 15.87 7.29
CA ARG A 59 -22.31 15.37 6.90
C ARG A 59 -22.93 14.55 8.04
N VAL A 60 -24.25 14.55 8.17
CA VAL A 60 -24.95 13.86 9.29
C VAL A 60 -24.63 12.35 9.41
N ARG A 61 -24.34 11.67 8.29
CA ARG A 61 -23.95 10.24 8.31
C ARG A 61 -22.46 10.00 8.56
N SER A 62 -21.64 11.04 8.63
CA SER A 62 -20.19 10.87 8.63
C SER A 62 -19.64 10.35 9.95
N GLU A 63 -20.28 10.63 11.09
CA GLU A 63 -19.80 10.14 12.39
C GLU A 63 -19.81 8.61 12.49
N ALA A 64 -20.93 7.98 12.13
CA ALA A 64 -21.06 6.53 12.20
C ALA A 64 -20.06 5.82 11.25
N VAL A 65 -19.84 6.41 10.07
CA VAL A 65 -18.88 5.89 9.09
C VAL A 65 -17.44 6.07 9.57
N SER A 66 -17.09 7.24 10.09
CA SER A 66 -15.76 7.49 10.69
C SER A 66 -15.48 6.53 11.84
N ARG A 67 -16.44 6.34 12.75
CA ARG A 67 -16.33 5.38 13.87
C ARG A 67 -16.11 3.95 13.36
N ARG A 68 -16.88 3.53 12.34
CA ARG A 68 -16.73 2.20 11.74
C ARG A 68 -15.32 1.97 11.23
N TYR A 69 -14.75 2.91 10.46
CA TYR A 69 -13.39 2.75 9.94
C TYR A 69 -12.31 2.72 11.02
N ILE A 70 -12.46 3.50 12.10
CA ILE A 70 -11.57 3.41 13.27
C ILE A 70 -11.63 2.03 13.91
N VAL A 71 -12.84 1.49 14.15
CA VAL A 71 -13.01 0.15 14.72
C VAL A 71 -12.38 -0.91 13.82
N GLU A 72 -12.62 -0.84 12.52
CA GLU A 72 -12.02 -1.76 11.56
C GLU A 72 -10.49 -1.65 11.52
N ALA A 73 -9.93 -0.44 11.63
CA ALA A 73 -8.48 -0.25 11.74
C ALA A 73 -7.91 -0.92 13.00
N TYR A 74 -8.58 -0.79 14.15
CA TYR A 74 -8.17 -1.51 15.37
C TYR A 74 -8.20 -3.01 15.17
N LEU A 75 -9.30 -3.57 14.64
CA LEU A 75 -9.44 -5.02 14.44
C LEU A 75 -8.29 -5.60 13.61
N ARG A 76 -7.69 -4.81 12.72
CA ARG A 76 -6.52 -5.20 11.93
C ARG A 76 -5.19 -5.13 12.67
N ILE A 77 -5.03 -4.19 13.60
CA ILE A 77 -3.80 -4.07 14.42
C ILE A 77 -3.80 -5.06 15.60
N VAL A 78 -4.98 -5.45 16.10
CA VAL A 78 -5.17 -6.34 17.26
C VAL A 78 -4.27 -7.59 17.22
N PRO A 79 -4.20 -8.37 16.12
CA PRO A 79 -3.32 -9.54 16.06
C PRO A 79 -1.84 -9.19 16.20
N ALA A 80 -1.39 -8.04 15.68
CA ALA A 80 -0.01 -7.60 15.79
C ALA A 80 0.36 -7.12 17.21
N LEU A 81 -0.61 -6.69 18.03
CA LEU A 81 -0.37 -6.24 19.41
C LEU A 81 -0.42 -7.38 20.43
N TRP A 82 -1.19 -8.43 20.15
CA TRP A 82 -1.42 -9.53 21.10
C TRP A 82 -1.04 -10.91 20.56
N GLY A 83 -0.47 -10.97 19.36
CA GLY A 83 0.12 -12.19 18.82
C GLY A 83 1.34 -12.65 19.62
N PRO A 84 1.81 -13.89 19.40
CA PRO A 84 3.05 -14.37 19.98
C PRO A 84 4.19 -13.38 19.65
N ARG A 85 5.07 -13.09 20.61
CA ARG A 85 6.25 -12.20 20.46
C ARG A 85 7.34 -12.77 19.56
N GLU A 86 7.00 -13.67 18.65
CA GLU A 86 7.95 -14.26 17.71
C GLU A 86 8.36 -13.25 16.62
N ASP A 87 7.54 -12.22 16.41
CA ASP A 87 7.82 -11.10 15.52
C ASP A 87 8.75 -10.08 16.22
N GLY A 88 9.91 -9.79 15.62
CA GLY A 88 10.95 -8.96 16.23
C GLY A 88 10.53 -7.53 16.59
N ASP A 89 11.37 -6.83 17.38
CA ASP A 89 11.11 -5.51 17.97
C ASP A 89 10.50 -4.48 16.99
N LEU A 90 10.91 -4.49 15.72
CA LEU A 90 10.40 -3.58 14.69
C LEU A 90 8.89 -3.76 14.40
N VAL A 91 8.39 -5.00 14.37
CA VAL A 91 6.97 -5.27 14.09
C VAL A 91 6.10 -4.77 15.25
N GLN A 92 6.57 -4.99 16.48
CA GLN A 92 5.93 -4.47 17.67
C GLN A 92 5.98 -2.93 17.69
N ASP A 93 7.14 -2.36 17.35
CA ASP A 93 7.33 -0.91 17.32
C ASP A 93 6.39 -0.24 16.32
N TYR A 94 6.27 -0.82 15.13
CA TYR A 94 5.37 -0.34 14.11
C TYR A 94 3.90 -0.55 14.49
N GLY A 95 3.55 -1.69 15.09
CA GLY A 95 2.19 -1.96 15.57
C GLY A 95 1.74 -0.96 16.63
N LEU A 96 2.63 -0.59 17.55
CA LEU A 96 2.37 0.46 18.54
C LEU A 96 2.30 1.86 17.91
N ALA A 97 3.12 2.15 16.91
CA ALA A 97 3.02 3.41 16.15
C ALA A 97 1.69 3.52 15.38
N LEU A 98 1.24 2.43 14.75
CA LEU A 98 -0.09 2.35 14.12
C LEU A 98 -1.21 2.50 15.14
N ARG A 99 -1.10 1.89 16.31
CA ARG A 99 -2.06 2.08 17.39
C ARG A 99 -2.12 3.56 17.81
N HIS A 100 -0.97 4.19 18.05
CA HIS A 100 -0.90 5.61 18.40
C HIS A 100 -1.58 6.47 17.34
N LEU A 101 -1.33 6.19 16.06
CA LEU A 101 -1.99 6.85 14.94
C LEU A 101 -3.52 6.72 15.00
N VAL A 102 -4.05 5.51 15.24
CA VAL A 102 -5.50 5.28 15.33
C VAL A 102 -6.09 5.96 16.57
N ASP A 103 -5.46 5.82 17.74
CA ASP A 103 -5.83 6.49 19.00
C ASP A 103 -5.91 8.02 18.80
N ALA A 104 -4.90 8.59 18.16
CA ALA A 104 -4.82 10.02 17.86
C ALA A 104 -5.94 10.48 16.93
N THR A 105 -6.15 9.74 15.84
CA THR A 105 -7.20 10.05 14.85
C THR A 105 -8.58 9.98 15.50
N TRP A 106 -8.83 8.96 16.32
CA TRP A 106 -10.06 8.83 17.10
C TRP A 106 -10.29 10.03 18.03
N ALA A 107 -9.25 10.48 18.73
CA ALA A 107 -9.35 11.63 19.62
C ALA A 107 -9.72 12.93 18.89
N HIS A 108 -9.14 13.18 17.71
CA HIS A 108 -9.50 14.33 16.87
C HIS A 108 -10.94 14.22 16.36
N ILE A 109 -11.37 13.02 15.93
CA ILE A 109 -12.76 12.75 15.52
C ILE A 109 -13.73 13.04 16.66
N CYS A 110 -13.42 12.57 17.88
CA CYS A 110 -14.25 12.84 19.06
C CYS A 110 -14.39 14.32 19.35
N ARG A 111 -13.28 15.09 19.30
CA ARG A 111 -13.31 16.54 19.51
C ARG A 111 -14.25 17.21 18.50
N ASP A 112 -14.17 16.83 17.22
CA ASP A 112 -14.91 17.51 16.16
C ASP A 112 -16.41 17.23 16.23
N PHE A 113 -16.82 16.00 16.57
CA PHE A 113 -18.25 15.67 16.72
C PHE A 113 -18.85 16.10 18.07
N HIS A 114 -18.06 16.04 19.15
CA HIS A 114 -18.57 16.22 20.52
C HIS A 114 -18.04 17.47 21.22
N GLY A 115 -17.39 18.39 20.51
CA GLY A 115 -16.84 19.61 21.10
C GLY A 115 -17.84 20.50 21.84
N GLY A 116 -19.14 20.37 21.53
CA GLY A 116 -20.23 21.04 22.22
C GLY A 116 -20.77 20.33 23.46
N ASP A 117 -20.37 19.08 23.73
CA ASP A 117 -20.80 18.29 24.90
C ASP A 117 -19.71 18.26 25.99
N PRO A 118 -19.91 18.96 27.13
CA PRO A 118 -18.93 18.98 28.22
C PRO A 118 -18.65 17.61 28.82
N ALA A 119 -19.60 16.67 28.82
CA ALA A 119 -19.40 15.34 29.36
C ALA A 119 -18.46 14.53 28.46
N ALA A 120 -18.75 14.48 27.17
CA ALA A 120 -17.87 13.86 26.18
C ALA A 120 -16.45 14.44 26.21
N MET A 121 -16.32 15.76 26.34
CA MET A 121 -15.01 16.42 26.41
C MET A 121 -14.22 16.07 27.68
N ARG A 122 -14.88 15.82 28.82
CA ARG A 122 -14.20 15.29 30.03
C ARG A 122 -13.70 13.86 29.82
N HIS A 123 -14.47 13.01 29.14
CA HIS A 123 -14.04 11.66 28.81
C HIS A 123 -12.85 11.66 27.85
N LEU A 124 -12.87 12.54 26.85
CA LEU A 124 -11.76 12.71 25.92
C LEU A 124 -10.48 13.20 26.64
N ASP A 125 -10.58 14.20 27.52
CA ASP A 125 -9.43 14.68 28.30
C ASP A 125 -8.85 13.57 29.20
N ALA A 126 -9.72 12.76 29.83
CA ALA A 126 -9.28 11.64 30.64
C ALA A 126 -8.53 10.58 29.81
N PHE A 127 -9.06 10.20 28.64
CA PHE A 127 -8.41 9.28 27.70
C PHE A 127 -7.03 9.81 27.26
N LEU A 128 -6.97 11.07 26.83
CA LEU A 128 -5.73 11.70 26.36
C LEU A 128 -4.64 11.76 27.43
N ARG A 129 -5.00 11.89 28.71
CA ARG A 129 -4.03 11.98 29.81
C ARG A 129 -3.62 10.62 30.36
N ARG A 130 -4.52 9.64 30.35
CA ARG A 130 -4.32 8.35 31.03
C ARG A 130 -3.87 7.24 30.09
N ASP A 131 -4.50 7.17 28.92
CA ASP A 131 -4.42 6.00 28.06
C ASP A 131 -3.55 6.25 26.83
N MET A 132 -3.43 7.51 26.41
CA MET A 132 -2.65 7.90 25.24
C MET A 132 -1.25 8.41 25.61
N VAL A 133 -0.22 7.77 25.09
CA VAL A 133 1.16 8.24 25.24
C VAL A 133 1.40 9.43 24.32
N HIS A 134 1.92 10.54 24.85
CA HIS A 134 2.22 11.73 24.05
C HIS A 134 3.42 11.49 23.14
N PHE A 135 3.38 12.05 21.92
CA PHE A 135 4.47 11.89 20.95
C PHE A 135 5.83 12.28 21.54
N ASP A 136 5.92 13.41 22.24
CA ASP A 136 7.16 13.91 22.85
C ASP A 136 7.77 12.93 23.88
N THR A 137 6.94 12.07 24.48
CA THR A 137 7.36 11.07 25.47
C THR A 137 7.71 9.71 24.88
N LEU A 138 7.42 9.49 23.58
CA LEU A 138 7.78 8.25 22.90
C LEU A 138 9.31 8.11 22.79
N CYS A 139 9.80 6.87 22.83
CA CYS A 139 11.21 6.59 22.59
C CYS A 139 11.57 6.87 21.12
N GLY A 140 12.87 7.00 20.82
CA GLY A 140 13.35 7.35 19.48
C GLY A 140 12.88 6.37 18.39
N HIS A 141 12.84 5.07 18.68
CA HIS A 141 12.39 4.06 17.71
C HIS A 141 10.92 4.25 17.33
N PHE A 142 10.02 4.36 18.32
CA PHE A 142 8.60 4.63 18.07
C PHE A 142 8.36 5.95 17.33
N LYS A 143 9.09 7.01 17.71
CA LYS A 143 9.01 8.30 17.01
C LYS A 143 9.40 8.14 15.54
N SER A 144 10.51 7.46 15.28
CA SER A 144 10.96 7.22 13.90
C SER A 144 9.93 6.41 13.10
N ALA A 145 9.27 5.43 13.72
CA ALA A 145 8.20 4.66 13.08
C ALA A 145 6.97 5.50 12.73
N LEU A 146 6.53 6.37 13.65
CA LEU A 146 5.40 7.25 13.37
C LEU A 146 5.72 8.27 12.26
N VAL A 147 6.95 8.80 12.25
CA VAL A 147 7.41 9.71 11.20
C VAL A 147 7.54 8.97 9.85
N ALA A 148 7.95 7.70 9.85
CA ALA A 148 7.99 6.88 8.65
C ALA A 148 6.58 6.55 8.11
N ILE A 149 5.62 6.29 8.99
CA ILE A 149 4.20 6.17 8.63
C ILE A 149 3.70 7.47 7.97
N ARG A 150 4.02 8.63 8.56
CA ARG A 150 3.73 9.94 7.96
C ARG A 150 4.33 10.04 6.56
N ALA A 151 5.58 9.60 6.36
CA ALA A 151 6.23 9.62 5.06
C ALA A 151 5.46 8.81 4.01
N ASP A 152 4.97 7.62 4.36
CA ASP A 152 4.16 6.78 3.45
C ASP A 152 2.78 7.37 3.15
N MET A 153 2.23 8.17 4.07
CA MET A 153 0.90 8.77 3.93
C MET A 153 0.93 10.13 3.23
N ALA A 154 2.04 10.85 3.29
CA ALA A 154 2.22 12.18 2.75
C ALA A 154 2.38 12.20 1.22
N GLY A 155 2.05 13.34 0.61
CA GLY A 155 2.36 13.62 -0.79
C GLY A 155 3.80 14.10 -0.97
N TYR A 156 4.23 14.23 -2.22
CA TYR A 156 5.47 14.94 -2.55
C TYR A 156 5.26 16.46 -2.41
N PRO A 157 6.23 17.21 -1.84
CA PRO A 157 7.57 16.76 -1.39
C PRO A 157 7.67 16.33 0.09
N GLU A 158 6.59 16.44 0.88
CA GLU A 158 6.63 16.23 2.32
C GLU A 158 7.01 14.80 2.71
N ASN A 159 6.60 13.81 1.92
CA ASN A 159 6.94 12.39 2.13
C ASN A 159 8.45 12.13 2.21
N ILE A 160 9.24 12.76 1.33
CA ILE A 160 10.70 12.62 1.32
C ILE A 160 11.31 13.27 2.57
N SER A 161 10.81 14.45 2.97
CA SER A 161 11.28 15.14 4.17
C SER A 161 11.02 14.30 5.43
N ALA A 162 9.82 13.76 5.57
CA ALA A 162 9.45 12.87 6.67
C ALA A 162 10.30 11.58 6.67
N ALA A 163 10.54 10.96 5.51
CA ALA A 163 11.38 9.76 5.44
C ALA A 163 12.82 10.04 5.90
N ARG A 164 13.40 11.19 5.52
CA ARG A 164 14.73 11.61 6.01
C ARG A 164 14.71 11.85 7.52
N GLN A 165 13.67 12.50 8.05
CA GLN A 165 13.53 12.72 9.49
C GLN A 165 13.46 11.39 10.26
N ALA A 166 12.76 10.38 9.74
CA ALA A 166 12.74 9.04 10.35
C ALA A 166 14.14 8.39 10.41
N ILE A 167 14.92 8.51 9.33
CA ILE A 167 16.31 8.04 9.26
C ILE A 167 17.20 8.81 10.26
N GLU A 168 17.06 10.13 10.36
CA GLU A 168 17.82 10.93 11.33
C GLU A 168 17.56 10.49 12.77
N MET A 169 16.32 10.13 13.09
CA MET A 169 15.93 9.62 14.41
C MET A 169 16.46 8.21 14.69
N ASN A 170 16.52 7.34 13.67
CA ASN A 170 17.04 5.99 13.79
C ASN A 170 17.78 5.55 12.51
N PRO A 171 19.08 5.89 12.38
CA PRO A 171 19.81 5.72 11.12
C PRO A 171 20.15 4.26 10.79
N ASN A 172 20.10 3.37 11.78
CA ASN A 172 20.41 1.95 11.62
C ASN A 172 19.18 1.12 11.27
N GLU A 173 17.98 1.72 11.26
CA GLU A 173 16.77 1.03 10.85
C GLU A 173 16.68 1.00 9.32
N GLY A 174 16.94 -0.17 8.74
CA GLY A 174 16.95 -0.37 7.30
C GLY A 174 15.62 -0.08 6.63
N GLN A 175 14.49 -0.29 7.33
CA GLN A 175 13.16 -0.03 6.79
C GLN A 175 12.95 1.44 6.43
N TRP A 176 13.55 2.39 7.16
CA TRP A 176 13.42 3.83 6.86
C TRP A 176 14.13 4.22 5.58
N HIS A 177 15.30 3.62 5.33
CA HIS A 177 16.00 3.80 4.05
C HIS A 177 15.22 3.19 2.89
N THR A 178 14.58 2.03 3.10
CA THR A 178 13.68 1.42 2.11
C THR A 178 12.47 2.31 1.82
N ILE A 179 11.84 2.90 2.85
CA ILE A 179 10.73 3.85 2.67
C ILE A 179 11.19 5.09 1.91
N LEU A 180 12.35 5.68 2.24
CA LEU A 180 12.90 6.83 1.51
C LEU A 180 13.06 6.53 0.02
N ALA A 181 13.67 5.39 -0.32
CA ALA A 181 13.84 4.98 -1.71
C ALA A 181 12.50 4.75 -2.41
N LYS A 182 11.55 4.07 -1.76
CA LYS A 182 10.19 3.84 -2.26
C LYS A 182 9.46 5.15 -2.55
N VAL A 183 9.44 6.10 -1.62
CA VAL A 183 8.76 7.39 -1.82
C VAL A 183 9.44 8.21 -2.91
N MET A 184 10.76 8.11 -3.06
CA MET A 184 11.48 8.77 -4.16
C MET A 184 11.10 8.19 -5.52
N VAL A 185 11.10 6.86 -5.67
CA VAL A 185 10.69 6.18 -6.90
C VAL A 185 9.26 6.55 -7.27
N ASN A 186 8.31 6.44 -6.33
CA ASN A 186 6.91 6.74 -6.58
C ASN A 186 6.71 8.21 -6.96
N SER A 187 7.34 9.13 -6.22
CA SER A 187 7.23 10.58 -6.50
C SER A 187 7.82 10.92 -7.87
N ARG A 188 8.96 10.32 -8.25
CA ARG A 188 9.54 10.52 -9.59
C ARG A 188 8.59 10.04 -10.70
N GLN A 189 7.96 8.89 -10.52
CA GLN A 189 7.00 8.36 -11.49
C GLN A 189 5.79 9.29 -11.63
N THR A 190 5.19 9.72 -10.52
CA THR A 190 4.10 10.71 -10.52
C THR A 190 4.50 12.01 -11.22
N LEU A 191 5.62 12.61 -10.85
CA LEU A 191 6.06 13.88 -11.42
C LEU A 191 6.39 13.78 -12.91
N LYS A 192 6.92 12.62 -13.35
CA LYS A 192 7.14 12.35 -14.78
C LYS A 192 5.83 12.35 -15.57
N HIS A 193 4.75 11.81 -15.00
CA HIS A 193 3.43 11.85 -15.62
C HIS A 193 2.87 13.28 -15.71
N ASP A 194 3.12 14.10 -14.70
CA ASP A 194 2.65 15.49 -14.65
C ASP A 194 3.56 16.47 -15.42
N GLY A 195 4.64 15.98 -16.04
CA GLY A 195 5.62 16.82 -16.73
C GLY A 195 6.43 17.72 -15.79
N VAL A 196 6.41 17.42 -14.48
CA VAL A 196 7.11 18.19 -13.45
C VAL A 196 8.54 17.71 -13.31
N ARG A 197 9.47 18.65 -13.15
CA ARG A 197 10.89 18.35 -13.00
C ARG A 197 11.17 17.66 -11.66
N TRP A 198 11.86 16.52 -11.73
CA TRP A 198 12.41 15.83 -10.56
C TRP A 198 13.55 16.65 -9.94
N LEU A 199 13.45 16.93 -8.63
CA LEU A 199 14.41 17.79 -7.92
C LEU A 199 15.50 17.02 -7.15
N HIS A 200 15.36 15.70 -7.01
CA HIS A 200 16.30 14.89 -6.22
C HIS A 200 17.31 14.14 -7.09
N SER A 201 18.42 13.76 -6.48
CA SER A 201 19.47 13.00 -7.15
C SER A 201 19.09 11.53 -7.27
N THR A 202 19.25 10.94 -8.45
CA THR A 202 19.14 9.49 -8.64
C THR A 202 20.19 8.72 -7.83
N GLN A 203 21.30 9.37 -7.47
CA GLN A 203 22.33 8.78 -6.61
C GLN A 203 21.85 8.66 -5.15
N GLU A 204 21.06 9.61 -4.66
CA GLU A 204 20.49 9.55 -3.31
C GLU A 204 19.50 8.39 -3.19
N GLU A 205 18.58 8.27 -4.15
CA GLU A 205 17.62 7.17 -4.26
C GLU A 205 18.31 5.81 -4.27
N LYS A 206 19.36 5.66 -5.08
CA LYS A 206 20.19 4.45 -5.12
C LYS A 206 20.84 4.16 -3.77
N THR A 207 21.43 5.18 -3.15
CA THR A 207 22.12 5.03 -1.86
C THR A 207 21.15 4.61 -0.75
N ALA A 208 19.95 5.19 -0.71
CA ALA A 208 18.89 4.81 0.21
C ALA A 208 18.44 3.36 -0.02
N ALA A 209 18.22 2.95 -1.28
CA ALA A 209 17.81 1.59 -1.59
C ALA A 209 18.89 0.55 -1.22
N GLU A 210 20.16 0.82 -1.53
CA GLU A 210 21.29 -0.05 -1.19
C GLU A 210 21.48 -0.15 0.33
N THR A 211 21.34 0.95 1.06
CA THR A 211 21.46 0.98 2.52
C THR A 211 20.31 0.24 3.19
N GLY A 212 19.07 0.48 2.76
CA GLY A 212 17.90 -0.22 3.27
C GLY A 212 17.97 -1.73 3.02
N HIS A 213 18.38 -2.13 1.82
CA HIS A 213 18.61 -3.53 1.51
C HIS A 213 19.71 -4.17 2.37
N LYS A 214 20.85 -3.47 2.55
CA LYS A 214 21.96 -3.96 3.38
C LYS A 214 21.55 -4.19 4.83
N LEU A 215 20.75 -3.28 5.41
CA LEU A 215 20.37 -3.29 6.81
C LEU A 215 19.17 -4.21 7.09
N ALA A 216 18.11 -4.14 6.28
CA ALA A 216 16.85 -4.85 6.55
C ALA A 216 16.77 -6.24 5.92
N ARG A 217 17.30 -6.42 4.70
CA ARG A 217 17.25 -7.66 3.91
C ARG A 217 15.86 -8.31 3.79
N ASN A 218 14.78 -7.54 3.91
CA ASN A 218 13.40 -8.04 3.85
C ASN A 218 12.83 -7.99 2.42
N PRO A 219 11.64 -8.59 2.16
CA PRO A 219 11.02 -8.62 0.82
C PRO A 219 10.86 -7.24 0.16
N GLU A 220 10.41 -6.23 0.90
CA GLU A 220 10.23 -4.88 0.37
C GLU A 220 11.58 -4.28 -0.06
N SER A 221 12.64 -4.46 0.75
CA SER A 221 13.97 -3.96 0.41
C SER A 221 14.54 -4.56 -0.89
N TYR A 222 14.26 -5.84 -1.17
CA TYR A 222 14.62 -6.49 -2.44
C TYR A 222 13.86 -5.87 -3.61
N LEU A 223 12.54 -5.66 -3.47
CA LEU A 223 11.71 -5.07 -4.51
C LEU A 223 12.10 -3.62 -4.80
N THR A 224 12.29 -2.81 -3.76
CA THR A 224 12.68 -1.41 -3.90
C THR A 224 14.03 -1.30 -4.60
N LEU A 225 15.04 -2.07 -4.17
CA LEU A 225 16.35 -2.03 -4.82
C LEU A 225 16.31 -2.55 -6.26
N ALA A 226 15.52 -3.59 -6.54
CA ALA A 226 15.32 -4.07 -7.91
C ALA A 226 14.66 -2.99 -8.80
N ARG A 227 13.65 -2.28 -8.29
CA ARG A 227 12.97 -1.19 -9.00
C ARG A 227 13.90 -0.01 -9.28
N VAL A 228 14.73 0.39 -8.31
CA VAL A 228 15.74 1.44 -8.53
C VAL A 228 16.75 1.00 -9.60
N ASN A 229 17.17 -0.26 -9.61
CA ASN A 229 18.07 -0.77 -10.65
C ASN A 229 17.37 -0.83 -12.03
N GLU A 230 16.08 -1.16 -12.09
CA GLU A 230 15.28 -1.06 -13.31
C GLU A 230 15.28 0.37 -13.86
N ASP A 231 14.95 1.36 -13.02
CA ASP A 231 14.86 2.76 -13.43
C ASP A 231 16.22 3.35 -13.88
N LEU A 232 17.32 2.83 -13.33
CA LEU A 232 18.69 3.18 -13.73
C LEU A 232 19.21 2.41 -14.95
N GLY A 233 18.42 1.48 -15.50
CA GLY A 233 18.81 0.66 -16.65
C GLY A 233 19.68 -0.55 -16.34
N TYR A 234 19.93 -0.86 -15.07
CA TYR A 234 20.68 -2.04 -14.62
C TYR A 234 19.78 -3.29 -14.56
N TYR A 235 19.14 -3.61 -15.68
CA TYR A 235 18.08 -4.63 -15.75
C TYR A 235 18.52 -6.03 -15.30
N SER A 236 19.73 -6.48 -15.66
CA SER A 236 20.24 -7.79 -15.20
C SER A 236 20.34 -7.86 -13.68
N LYS A 237 20.87 -6.80 -13.05
CA LYS A 237 21.00 -6.71 -11.59
C LYS A 237 19.63 -6.67 -10.90
N ALA A 238 18.65 -5.99 -11.49
CA ALA A 238 17.28 -6.01 -11.00
C ALA A 238 16.71 -7.45 -10.97
N VAL A 239 16.90 -8.22 -12.05
CA VAL A 239 16.43 -9.63 -12.11
C VAL A 239 17.16 -10.53 -11.10
N GLU A 240 18.47 -10.34 -10.92
CA GLU A 240 19.27 -11.07 -9.93
C GLU A 240 18.76 -10.82 -8.50
N LEU A 241 18.57 -9.55 -8.13
CA LEU A 241 18.03 -9.18 -6.82
C LEU A 241 16.66 -9.81 -6.56
N LEU A 242 15.77 -9.84 -7.56
CA LEU A 242 14.46 -10.49 -7.41
C LEU A 242 14.59 -12.00 -7.20
N ARG A 243 15.51 -12.67 -7.90
CA ARG A 243 15.77 -14.10 -7.69
C ARG A 243 16.34 -14.37 -6.31
N GLU A 244 17.27 -13.56 -5.84
CA GLU A 244 17.83 -13.66 -4.48
C GLU A 244 16.74 -13.47 -3.43
N GLY A 245 15.90 -12.44 -3.58
CA GLY A 245 14.78 -12.21 -2.68
C GLY A 245 13.80 -13.38 -2.66
N ILE A 246 13.38 -13.89 -3.82
CA ILE A 246 12.46 -15.03 -3.91
C ILE A 246 13.09 -16.32 -3.37
N ALA A 247 14.40 -16.49 -3.47
CA ALA A 247 15.11 -17.61 -2.86
C ALA A 247 15.15 -17.49 -1.33
N ALA A 248 15.35 -16.27 -0.80
CA ALA A 248 15.34 -16.00 0.64
C ALA A 248 13.94 -16.09 1.25
N TYR A 249 12.91 -15.71 0.48
CA TYR A 249 11.51 -15.66 0.92
C TYR A 249 10.59 -16.45 -0.03
N PRO A 250 10.75 -17.79 -0.10
CA PRO A 250 10.09 -18.64 -1.09
C PRO A 250 8.56 -18.69 -0.97
N HIS A 251 8.00 -18.35 0.19
CA HIS A 251 6.57 -18.35 0.47
C HIS A 251 5.98 -16.93 0.55
N ASN A 252 6.77 -15.89 0.24
CA ASN A 252 6.27 -14.53 0.27
C ASN A 252 5.56 -14.22 -1.05
N VAL A 253 4.22 -14.29 -1.02
CA VAL A 253 3.37 -14.03 -2.18
C VAL A 253 3.60 -12.63 -2.73
N TYR A 254 3.77 -11.65 -1.84
CA TYR A 254 4.01 -10.25 -2.21
C TYR A 254 5.29 -10.04 -3.05
N LEU A 255 6.36 -10.77 -2.74
CA LEU A 255 7.60 -10.72 -3.49
C LEU A 255 7.48 -11.39 -4.86
N LEU A 256 6.76 -12.51 -4.94
CA LEU A 256 6.55 -13.26 -6.18
C LEU A 256 5.79 -12.44 -7.23
N TRP A 257 4.63 -11.90 -6.87
CA TRP A 257 3.79 -11.18 -7.84
C TRP A 257 4.37 -9.81 -8.23
N ARG A 258 4.94 -9.04 -7.28
CA ARG A 258 5.61 -7.76 -7.61
C ARG A 258 6.88 -7.97 -8.40
N GLY A 259 7.66 -9.01 -8.07
CA GLY A 259 8.80 -9.41 -8.88
C GLY A 259 8.40 -9.77 -10.30
N ALA A 260 7.27 -10.46 -10.47
CA ALA A 260 6.73 -10.83 -11.78
C ALA A 260 6.31 -9.59 -12.60
N ASP A 261 5.68 -8.60 -11.97
CA ASP A 261 5.36 -7.30 -12.58
C ASP A 261 6.64 -6.60 -13.09
N ILE A 262 7.69 -6.52 -12.27
CA ILE A 262 8.97 -5.91 -12.67
C ILE A 262 9.56 -6.63 -13.88
N VAL A 263 9.74 -7.96 -13.81
CA VAL A 263 10.36 -8.74 -14.89
C VAL A 263 9.55 -8.71 -16.19
N ARG A 264 8.22 -8.63 -16.10
CA ARG A 264 7.32 -8.45 -17.25
C ARG A 264 7.50 -7.06 -17.90
N ALA A 265 7.72 -6.02 -17.09
CA ALA A 265 7.80 -4.63 -17.55
C ALA A 265 9.15 -4.27 -18.21
N LEU A 266 10.23 -4.98 -17.87
CA LEU A 266 11.57 -4.72 -18.41
C LEU A 266 11.60 -4.62 -19.95
N PRO A 267 12.55 -3.85 -20.53
CA PRO A 267 12.74 -3.82 -21.97
C PRO A 267 13.38 -5.10 -22.51
N LYS A 268 13.26 -5.34 -23.83
CA LYS A 268 14.01 -6.42 -24.50
C LYS A 268 15.51 -6.10 -24.46
N PRO A 269 16.40 -7.09 -24.29
CA PRO A 269 16.13 -8.53 -24.18
C PRO A 269 15.84 -9.03 -22.76
N HIS A 270 15.87 -8.17 -21.74
CA HIS A 270 15.74 -8.55 -20.33
C HIS A 270 14.32 -8.95 -19.92
N ARG A 271 13.31 -8.49 -20.67
CA ARG A 271 11.92 -8.90 -20.50
C ARG A 271 11.78 -10.42 -20.51
N ASN A 272 11.28 -10.99 -19.41
CA ASN A 272 11.10 -12.44 -19.30
C ASN A 272 9.68 -12.81 -18.89
N ARG A 273 8.76 -12.83 -19.87
CA ARG A 273 7.35 -13.18 -19.67
C ARG A 273 7.15 -14.60 -19.14
N ALA A 274 8.01 -15.55 -19.55
CA ALA A 274 7.92 -16.93 -19.06
C ALA A 274 8.29 -17.05 -17.58
N LEU A 275 9.28 -16.27 -17.13
CA LEU A 275 9.62 -16.18 -15.70
C LEU A 275 8.50 -15.51 -14.91
N ALA A 276 7.93 -14.41 -15.42
CA ALA A 276 6.80 -13.73 -14.78
C ALA A 276 5.58 -14.66 -14.62
N VAL A 277 5.21 -15.47 -15.64
CA VAL A 277 4.14 -16.48 -15.52
C VAL A 277 4.44 -17.44 -14.37
N ARG A 278 5.65 -18.03 -14.32
CA ARG A 278 6.01 -18.98 -13.25
C ARG A 278 5.92 -18.39 -11.85
N TRP A 279 6.31 -17.13 -11.68
CA TRP A 279 6.20 -16.45 -10.38
C TRP A 279 4.76 -16.12 -10.02
N TYR A 280 3.92 -15.75 -10.98
CA TYR A 280 2.49 -15.56 -10.75
C TYR A 280 1.77 -16.86 -10.42
N GLU A 281 2.05 -17.95 -11.14
CA GLU A 281 1.50 -19.28 -10.84
C GLU A 281 1.87 -19.71 -9.42
N ARG A 282 3.15 -19.55 -9.05
CA ARG A 282 3.60 -19.86 -7.68
C ARG A 282 2.94 -18.98 -6.62
N ALA A 283 2.69 -17.70 -6.92
CA ALA A 283 1.95 -16.82 -6.02
C ALA A 283 0.51 -17.32 -5.84
N LEU A 284 -0.14 -17.76 -6.92
CA LEU A 284 -1.50 -18.31 -6.91
C LEU A 284 -1.56 -19.64 -6.14
N ASP A 285 -0.55 -20.49 -6.26
CA ASP A 285 -0.45 -21.75 -5.52
C ASP A 285 -0.39 -21.55 -4.00
N LEU A 286 0.18 -20.42 -3.55
CA LEU A 286 0.34 -20.09 -2.13
C LEU A 286 -0.90 -19.40 -1.54
N GLU A 287 -1.49 -18.46 -2.27
CA GLU A 287 -2.62 -17.65 -1.79
C GLU A 287 -3.98 -18.33 -2.02
N GLY A 288 -4.07 -19.19 -3.04
CA GLY A 288 -5.33 -19.75 -3.51
C GLY A 288 -5.96 -18.93 -4.65
N ASP A 289 -7.29 -18.95 -4.75
CA ASP A 289 -8.06 -18.28 -5.83
C ASP A 289 -8.04 -16.75 -5.64
N CYS A 290 -6.93 -16.11 -6.03
CA CYS A 290 -6.75 -14.66 -5.93
C CYS A 290 -7.13 -13.96 -7.23
N LEU A 291 -8.13 -13.08 -7.15
CA LEU A 291 -8.66 -12.33 -8.27
C LEU A 291 -7.57 -11.61 -9.08
N MET A 292 -6.72 -10.87 -8.39
CA MET A 292 -5.70 -10.02 -9.00
C MET A 292 -4.64 -10.85 -9.73
N LEU A 293 -4.25 -12.00 -9.20
CA LEU A 293 -3.31 -12.91 -9.86
C LEU A 293 -3.91 -13.51 -11.14
N HIS A 294 -5.19 -13.87 -11.11
CA HIS A 294 -5.91 -14.30 -12.32
C HIS A 294 -5.97 -13.21 -13.39
N GLN A 295 -6.23 -11.95 -13.02
CA GLN A 295 -6.18 -10.84 -13.97
C GLN A 295 -4.80 -10.71 -14.63
N ARG A 296 -3.74 -10.76 -13.82
CA ARG A 296 -2.35 -10.59 -14.26
C ARG A 296 -1.90 -11.72 -15.18
N LEU A 297 -2.19 -12.97 -14.80
CA LEU A 297 -1.92 -14.15 -15.61
C LEU A 297 -2.69 -14.11 -16.93
N GLY A 298 -4.00 -13.84 -16.89
CA GLY A 298 -4.81 -13.74 -18.10
C GLY A 298 -4.24 -12.74 -19.09
N SER A 299 -3.90 -11.54 -18.62
CA SER A 299 -3.28 -10.48 -19.44
C SER A 299 -1.93 -10.92 -20.02
N LEU A 300 -1.11 -11.61 -19.22
CA LEU A 300 0.21 -12.08 -19.64
C LEU A 300 0.14 -13.24 -20.66
N HIS A 301 -0.85 -14.13 -20.56
CA HIS A 301 -1.11 -15.16 -21.56
C HIS A 301 -1.60 -14.57 -22.89
N LEU A 302 -2.47 -13.53 -22.85
CA LEU A 302 -2.85 -12.79 -24.06
C LEU A 302 -1.63 -12.16 -24.74
N GLU A 303 -0.73 -11.52 -23.97
CA GLU A 303 0.52 -10.97 -24.51
C GLU A 303 1.44 -12.02 -25.17
N ARG A 304 1.30 -13.29 -24.79
CA ARG A 304 2.03 -14.44 -25.34
C ARG A 304 1.27 -15.16 -26.45
N ASN A 305 0.08 -14.66 -26.84
CA ASN A 305 -0.84 -15.28 -27.78
C ASN A 305 -1.32 -16.68 -27.34
N ASP A 306 -1.36 -16.94 -26.03
CA ASP A 306 -1.89 -18.15 -25.42
C ASP A 306 -3.34 -17.92 -24.99
N LYS A 307 -4.22 -17.92 -25.99
CA LYS A 307 -5.63 -17.59 -25.85
C LYS A 307 -6.33 -18.51 -24.81
N ALA A 308 -6.13 -19.82 -24.90
CA ALA A 308 -6.79 -20.80 -24.04
C ALA A 308 -6.48 -20.61 -22.54
N ALA A 309 -5.20 -20.42 -22.18
CA ALA A 309 -4.82 -20.15 -20.81
C ALA A 309 -5.35 -18.79 -20.34
N ALA A 310 -5.32 -17.77 -21.20
CA ALA A 310 -5.90 -16.47 -20.90
C ALA A 310 -7.39 -16.55 -20.59
N ALA A 311 -8.18 -17.27 -21.38
CA ALA A 311 -9.61 -17.45 -21.14
C ALA A 311 -9.91 -18.10 -19.78
N THR A 312 -9.11 -19.10 -19.40
CA THR A 312 -9.25 -19.77 -18.11
C THR A 312 -9.12 -18.79 -16.94
N HIS A 313 -8.08 -17.97 -16.94
CA HIS A 313 -7.85 -16.98 -15.90
C HIS A 313 -8.82 -15.80 -15.96
N MET A 314 -9.19 -15.33 -17.16
CA MET A 314 -10.14 -14.23 -17.31
C MET A 314 -11.56 -14.63 -16.90
N LYS A 315 -11.95 -15.90 -17.09
CA LYS A 315 -13.23 -16.42 -16.59
C LYS A 315 -13.27 -16.42 -15.06
N ARG A 316 -12.19 -16.85 -14.41
CA ARG A 316 -12.06 -16.76 -12.94
C ARG A 316 -12.18 -15.32 -12.46
N PHE A 317 -11.48 -14.40 -13.13
CA PHE A 317 -11.56 -12.97 -12.83
C PHE A 317 -12.98 -12.41 -12.96
N ALA A 318 -13.69 -12.77 -14.05
CA ALA A 318 -15.05 -12.33 -14.31
C ALA A 318 -16.08 -12.83 -13.28
N CYS A 319 -15.97 -14.08 -12.84
CA CYS A 319 -16.90 -14.68 -11.88
C CYS A 319 -16.92 -13.95 -10.53
N HIS A 320 -15.75 -13.51 -10.05
CA HIS A 320 -15.59 -12.83 -8.76
C HIS A 320 -16.08 -11.39 -8.77
N MET A 321 -15.90 -10.67 -9.87
CA MET A 321 -16.33 -9.27 -9.98
C MET A 321 -17.86 -9.09 -9.96
N ASN A 322 -18.64 -10.19 -9.83
CA ASN A 322 -20.10 -10.20 -10.00
C ASN A 322 -20.54 -9.44 -11.25
N MET A 323 -19.65 -9.37 -12.25
CA MET A 323 -19.98 -8.86 -13.55
C MET A 323 -20.95 -9.89 -14.08
N SER A 324 -22.24 -9.56 -14.01
CA SER A 324 -23.23 -10.19 -14.86
C SER A 324 -22.76 -9.91 -16.28
N PHE A 325 -21.91 -10.80 -16.80
CA PHE A 325 -21.89 -11.03 -18.22
C PHE A 325 -23.36 -11.27 -18.54
N PRO A 326 -24.00 -10.42 -19.34
CA PRO A 326 -25.36 -10.71 -19.74
C PRO A 326 -25.35 -12.15 -20.24
N SER A 327 -26.42 -12.89 -20.00
CA SER A 327 -26.61 -14.33 -20.32
C SER A 327 -26.40 -14.70 -21.81
N ILE A 328 -25.78 -13.82 -22.58
CA ILE A 328 -25.10 -13.93 -23.87
C ILE A 328 -23.80 -14.76 -23.78
N VAL A 329 -23.66 -15.65 -22.79
CA VAL A 329 -22.80 -16.84 -22.97
C VAL A 329 -23.73 -18.01 -23.27
N GLY A 330 -24.55 -17.83 -24.31
CA GLY A 330 -24.97 -18.96 -25.13
C GLY A 330 -23.72 -19.56 -25.77
N SER A 331 -23.73 -20.87 -26.01
CA SER A 331 -22.64 -21.71 -26.53
C SER A 331 -21.98 -21.27 -27.85
N ASP A 332 -22.34 -20.11 -28.41
CA ASP A 332 -22.15 -19.79 -29.82
C ASP A 332 -21.32 -18.51 -30.06
N LEU A 333 -20.83 -17.83 -29.02
CA LEU A 333 -19.82 -16.78 -29.20
C LEU A 333 -18.54 -17.44 -29.73
N LYS A 334 -18.10 -17.04 -30.92
CA LYS A 334 -16.80 -17.46 -31.42
C LYS A 334 -15.73 -16.95 -30.45
N GLU A 335 -14.73 -17.79 -30.17
CA GLU A 335 -13.65 -17.50 -29.21
C GLU A 335 -13.07 -16.09 -29.40
N ASP A 336 -12.93 -15.65 -30.65
CA ASP A 336 -12.41 -14.32 -31.01
C ASP A 336 -13.30 -13.15 -30.57
N GLU A 337 -14.63 -13.30 -30.60
CA GLU A 337 -15.58 -12.27 -30.15
C GLU A 337 -15.57 -12.15 -28.62
N PHE A 338 -15.40 -13.28 -27.92
CA PHE A 338 -15.21 -13.30 -26.47
C PHE A 338 -13.92 -12.57 -26.05
N TYR A 339 -12.80 -12.81 -26.73
CA TYR A 339 -11.55 -12.09 -26.45
C TYR A 339 -11.64 -10.60 -26.79
N GLU A 340 -12.37 -10.22 -27.85
CA GLU A 340 -12.58 -8.80 -28.16
C GLU A 340 -13.44 -8.12 -27.09
N LEU A 341 -14.47 -8.81 -26.58
CA LEU A 341 -15.34 -8.30 -25.52
C LEU A 341 -14.60 -8.17 -24.18
N ILE A 342 -13.80 -9.17 -23.81
CA ILE A 342 -12.93 -9.12 -22.62
C ILE A 342 -11.84 -8.08 -22.81
N SER A 343 -11.18 -8.02 -23.97
CA SER A 343 -10.15 -7.01 -24.22
C SER A 343 -10.73 -5.61 -24.14
N LYS A 344 -11.90 -5.34 -24.71
CA LYS A 344 -12.58 -4.03 -24.63
C LYS A 344 -13.11 -3.76 -23.23
N GLY A 345 -13.65 -4.76 -22.54
CA GLY A 345 -14.17 -4.64 -21.18
C GLY A 345 -13.05 -4.39 -20.16
N VAL A 346 -11.96 -5.14 -20.26
CA VAL A 346 -10.75 -4.99 -19.45
C VAL A 346 -10.04 -3.69 -19.80
N ASP A 347 -9.92 -3.28 -21.06
CA ASP A 347 -9.35 -1.97 -21.39
C ASP A 347 -10.22 -0.83 -20.88
N LYS A 348 -11.55 -0.94 -21.02
CA LYS A 348 -12.49 0.06 -20.50
C LYS A 348 -12.40 0.14 -18.99
N PHE A 349 -12.44 -1.00 -18.29
CA PHE A 349 -12.24 -1.10 -16.84
C PHE A 349 -10.87 -0.55 -16.44
N ILE A 350 -9.77 -0.94 -17.07
CA ILE A 350 -8.43 -0.44 -16.76
C ILE A 350 -8.31 1.08 -17.04
N LYS A 351 -8.98 1.61 -18.06
CA LYS A 351 -8.96 3.05 -18.41
C LYS A 351 -9.93 3.89 -17.56
N SER A 352 -11.02 3.32 -17.05
CA SER A 352 -11.98 4.03 -16.18
C SER A 352 -11.73 3.79 -14.69
N GLU A 353 -11.14 2.65 -14.31
CA GLU A 353 -11.16 2.07 -12.95
C GLU A 353 -9.77 1.82 -12.36
N VAL A 354 -8.66 2.10 -13.05
CA VAL A 354 -7.31 2.24 -12.45
C VAL A 354 -6.80 3.68 -12.61
N PRO A 355 -6.53 4.47 -11.54
CA PRO A 355 -5.91 5.78 -11.69
C PRO A 355 -4.54 5.62 -12.33
N HIS A 356 -4.11 6.60 -13.12
CA HIS A 356 -2.80 6.63 -13.78
C HIS A 356 -1.59 6.53 -12.83
N TYR A 357 -1.80 6.49 -11.51
CA TYR A 357 -0.79 6.40 -10.46
C TYR A 357 -0.14 5.02 -10.30
N TYR A 358 -0.68 3.95 -10.91
CA TYR A 358 -0.16 2.57 -10.76
C TYR A 358 0.21 1.87 -12.07
N ARG A 359 0.39 2.61 -13.16
CA ARG A 359 1.12 2.13 -14.34
C ARG A 359 2.54 2.63 -14.25
#